data_AF-A0A384K7F1-F1
#
_entry.id   AF-A0A384K7F1-F1
#
_cell.length_a   1.000
_cell.length_b   1.000
_cell.length_c   1.000
_cell.angle_alpha   90.00
_cell.angle_beta   90.00
_cell.angle_gamma   90.00
#
_symmetry.space_group_name_H-M   'P 1'
#
loop_
_entity.id
_entity.type
_entity.pdbx_description
1 polymer ?
#
loop_
_entity_poly.entity_id
_entity_poly.type
_entity_poly.pdbx_seq_one_letter_code
_entity_poly.pdbx_strand_id
1 'polypeptide(L)'
;MMNSKSFLSLGIYLLSILTTINAQYSLAATYNAANFFDDFTFFTAADPTEGYVVYEPLVAAEEAGLVSTENNQVYLGVDHTTLNPSGGRESVRLTSNQAWGEGVFIADIEHMPGGVCGIWPAFWMFGPNWPNSGLVFIVCKLAIRLLKNKAEKSILSRESTLEQLIR
;
A
#
# COMPACT_ATOMS: atom_id res chain seq x y z
N MET A 1 -17.66 -59.57 -45.73
CA MET A 1 -16.82 -58.40 -46.08
C MET A 1 -17.40 -57.19 -45.34
N MET A 2 -16.78 -56.80 -44.23
CA MET A 2 -17.24 -55.70 -43.36
C MET A 2 -16.92 -54.34 -43.99
N ASN A 3 -17.91 -53.45 -44.01
CA ASN A 3 -17.88 -52.16 -44.69
C ASN A 3 -17.22 -51.09 -43.79
N SER A 4 -16.20 -50.41 -44.32
CA SER A 4 -15.18 -49.68 -43.57
C SER A 4 -15.52 -48.21 -43.23
N LYS A 5 -16.79 -47.84 -43.06
CA LYS A 5 -17.18 -46.41 -43.00
C LYS A 5 -17.66 -45.88 -41.65
N SER A 6 -17.55 -46.66 -40.57
CA SER A 6 -18.07 -46.25 -39.25
C SER A 6 -17.01 -46.04 -38.17
N PHE A 7 -15.81 -45.54 -38.54
CA PHE A 7 -14.74 -45.22 -37.56
C PHE A 7 -14.41 -43.72 -37.47
N LEU A 8 -15.12 -42.85 -38.18
CA LEU A 8 -14.80 -41.41 -38.21
C LEU A 8 -15.59 -40.54 -37.22
N SER A 9 -16.46 -41.09 -36.38
CA SER A 9 -17.36 -40.28 -35.53
C SER A 9 -16.98 -40.19 -34.04
N LEU A 10 -15.91 -40.83 -33.56
CA LEU A 10 -15.57 -40.83 -32.12
C LEU A 10 -14.27 -40.09 -31.75
N GLY A 11 -13.57 -39.49 -32.72
CA GLY A 11 -12.24 -38.93 -32.49
C GLY A 11 -12.17 -37.47 -32.02
N ILE A 12 -13.27 -36.73 -31.94
CA ILE A 12 -13.22 -35.27 -31.66
C ILE A 12 -14.38 -34.85 -30.75
N TYR A 13 -14.34 -35.26 -29.48
CA TYR A 13 -15.08 -34.59 -28.39
C TYR A 13 -14.26 -34.58 -27.09
N LEU A 14 -12.95 -34.34 -27.20
CA LEU A 14 -12.12 -33.98 -26.05
C LEU A 14 -11.30 -32.72 -26.34
N LEU A 15 -11.91 -31.78 -27.08
CA LEU A 15 -11.33 -30.48 -27.33
C LEU A 15 -11.76 -29.51 -26.22
N SER A 16 -10.84 -29.36 -25.26
CA SER A 16 -10.66 -28.21 -24.37
C SER A 16 -11.86 -27.77 -23.53
N ILE A 17 -11.98 -28.35 -22.33
CA ILE A 17 -12.38 -27.53 -21.18
C ILE A 17 -11.18 -26.62 -20.89
N LEU A 18 -11.16 -25.43 -21.49
CA LEU A 18 -10.33 -24.35 -21.00
C LEU A 18 -10.85 -24.02 -19.61
N THR A 19 -10.22 -24.55 -18.57
CA THR A 19 -10.40 -24.05 -17.22
C THR A 19 -9.92 -22.61 -17.23
N THR A 20 -10.85 -21.67 -17.23
CA THR A 20 -10.53 -20.29 -16.91
C THR A 20 -10.04 -20.30 -15.47
N ILE A 21 -8.73 -20.11 -15.29
CA ILE A 21 -8.18 -19.84 -13.96
C ILE A 21 -8.67 -18.44 -13.59
N ASN A 22 -9.87 -18.36 -13.01
CA ASN A 22 -10.34 -17.16 -12.36
C ASN A 22 -9.54 -17.04 -11.07
N ALA A 23 -8.53 -16.16 -11.06
CA ALA A 23 -7.93 -15.70 -9.82
C ALA A 23 -9.02 -14.96 -9.02
N GLN A 24 -9.55 -15.63 -8.01
CA GLN A 24 -10.57 -15.07 -7.14
C GLN A 24 -9.88 -14.40 -5.96
N TYR A 25 -9.96 -13.06 -5.90
CA TYR A 25 -9.50 -12.31 -4.74
C TYR A 25 -10.54 -12.41 -3.63
N SER A 26 -10.07 -12.62 -2.40
CA SER A 26 -10.88 -12.50 -1.20
C SER A 26 -10.26 -11.45 -0.28
N LEU A 27 -11.10 -10.82 0.54
CA LEU A 27 -10.64 -9.81 1.49
C LEU A 27 -9.79 -10.48 2.57
N ALA A 28 -8.49 -10.17 2.59
CA ALA A 28 -7.56 -10.75 3.54
C ALA A 28 -7.45 -9.94 4.84
N ALA A 29 -7.48 -8.61 4.74
CA ALA A 29 -7.42 -7.70 5.87
C ALA A 29 -8.17 -6.41 5.56
N THR A 30 -8.56 -5.69 6.61
CA THR A 30 -9.15 -4.35 6.52
C THR A 30 -8.52 -3.48 7.58
N TYR A 31 -7.98 -2.33 7.16
CA TYR A 31 -7.45 -1.32 8.06
C TYR A 31 -8.41 -0.12 8.03
N ASN A 32 -9.00 0.22 9.17
CA ASN A 32 -9.96 1.29 9.33
C ASN A 32 -9.76 2.01 10.67
N ALA A 33 -10.57 3.03 10.95
CA ALA A 33 -10.45 3.83 12.17
C ALA A 33 -10.46 3.03 13.49
N ALA A 34 -11.00 1.80 13.52
CA ALA A 34 -11.03 0.99 14.73
C ALA A 34 -9.73 0.23 15.03
N ASN A 35 -8.87 -0.02 14.03
CA ASN A 35 -7.68 -0.85 14.20
C ASN A 35 -6.40 -0.25 13.58
N PHE A 36 -6.48 0.88 12.89
CA PHE A 36 -5.37 1.41 12.11
C PHE A 36 -4.11 1.67 12.95
N PHE A 37 -4.22 2.27 14.13
CA PHE A 37 -3.05 2.57 14.96
C PHE A 37 -2.50 1.37 15.73
N ASP A 38 -3.30 0.30 15.88
CA ASP A 38 -2.84 -0.97 16.47
C ASP A 38 -2.10 -1.84 15.45
N ASP A 39 -2.52 -1.77 14.18
CA ASP A 39 -1.98 -2.60 13.09
C ASP A 39 -0.76 -1.98 12.40
N PHE A 40 -0.33 -0.80 12.82
CA PHE A 40 0.82 -0.07 12.27
C PHE A 40 1.80 0.35 13.36
N THR A 41 3.09 0.22 13.06
CA THR A 41 4.18 0.70 13.90
C THR A 41 4.63 2.09 13.46
N PHE A 42 4.79 2.99 14.43
CA PHE A 42 5.34 4.33 14.21
C PHE A 42 6.86 4.28 14.16
N PHE A 43 7.43 4.71 13.04
CA PHE A 43 8.86 4.86 12.86
C PHE A 43 9.33 6.16 13.52
N THR A 44 10.39 6.10 14.33
CA THR A 44 10.88 7.26 15.10
C THR A 44 12.37 7.54 14.89
N ALA A 45 13.04 6.77 14.04
CA ALA A 45 14.44 7.01 13.73
C ALA A 45 14.60 8.19 12.75
N ALA A 46 15.85 8.61 12.54
CA ALA A 46 16.17 9.63 11.55
C ALA A 46 15.69 9.19 10.16
N ASP A 47 15.18 10.14 9.37
CA ASP A 47 14.67 9.86 8.04
C ASP A 47 15.80 9.29 7.14
N PRO A 48 15.63 8.06 6.60
CA PRO A 48 16.59 7.47 5.67
C PRO A 48 16.81 8.28 4.39
N THR A 49 15.90 9.21 4.05
CA THR A 49 16.04 10.09 2.88
C THR A 49 16.65 11.46 3.21
N GLU A 50 17.09 11.65 4.46
CA GLU A 50 17.69 12.88 4.97
C GLU A 50 16.79 14.12 4.82
N GLY A 51 15.48 13.94 4.99
CA GLY A 51 14.49 15.02 5.02
C GLY A 51 14.55 15.87 6.29
N TYR A 52 13.97 17.08 6.22
CA TYR A 52 13.86 18.00 7.37
C TYR A 52 12.61 17.67 8.20
N VAL A 53 12.62 16.49 8.83
CA VAL A 53 11.46 15.91 9.51
C VAL A 53 11.87 15.28 10.85
N VAL A 54 10.97 15.36 11.82
CA VAL A 54 11.05 14.60 13.08
C VAL A 54 9.85 13.65 13.12
N TYR A 55 10.11 12.34 13.24
CA TYR A 55 9.02 11.36 13.30
C TYR A 55 8.66 11.03 14.73
N GLU A 56 7.42 11.32 15.10
CA GLU A 56 6.93 11.16 16.46
C GLU A 56 6.35 9.76 16.72
N PRO A 57 6.54 9.19 17.93
CA PRO A 57 5.80 8.00 18.35
C PRO A 57 4.31 8.32 18.52
N LEU A 58 3.45 7.29 18.48
CA LEU A 58 1.99 7.43 18.56
C LEU A 58 1.52 8.39 19.66
N VAL A 59 1.98 8.22 20.91
CA VAL A 59 1.55 9.04 22.04
C VAL A 59 1.86 10.53 21.84
N ALA A 60 3.07 10.86 21.39
CA ALA A 60 3.45 12.26 21.12
C ALA A 60 2.69 12.82 19.91
N ALA A 61 2.47 12.00 18.88
CA ALA A 61 1.70 12.37 17.72
C ALA A 61 0.22 12.65 18.05
N GLU A 62 -0.38 11.90 18.97
CA GLU A 62 -1.74 12.14 19.47
C GLU A 62 -1.80 13.46 20.26
N GLU A 63 -0.85 13.68 21.17
CA GLU A 63 -0.76 14.91 21.97
C GLU A 63 -0.55 16.17 21.11
N ALA A 64 0.25 16.04 20.06
CA ALA A 64 0.50 17.11 19.09
C ALA A 64 -0.60 17.24 18.02
N GLY A 65 -1.64 16.38 18.04
CA GLY A 65 -2.74 16.41 17.07
C GLY A 65 -2.32 16.05 15.65
N LEU A 66 -1.20 15.33 15.49
CA LEU A 66 -0.71 14.83 14.21
C LEU A 66 -1.47 13.60 13.74
N VAL A 67 -2.09 12.86 14.67
CA VAL A 67 -2.91 11.69 14.35
C VAL A 67 -4.20 11.71 15.15
N SER A 68 -5.28 11.26 14.54
CA SER A 68 -6.56 11.05 15.21
C SER A 68 -7.46 10.10 14.42
N THR A 69 -8.54 9.66 15.05
CA THR A 69 -9.64 8.99 14.36
C THR A 69 -10.94 9.77 14.57
N GLU A 70 -11.51 10.30 13.50
CA GLU A 70 -12.74 11.10 13.54
C GLU A 70 -13.66 10.67 12.39
N ASN A 71 -14.97 10.62 12.62
CA ASN A 71 -15.98 10.29 11.60
C ASN A 71 -15.71 8.98 10.83
N ASN A 72 -15.15 7.96 11.50
CA ASN A 72 -14.74 6.69 10.90
C ASN A 72 -13.60 6.83 9.86
N GLN A 73 -12.78 7.87 10.01
CA GLN A 73 -11.62 8.15 9.17
C GLN A 73 -10.38 8.24 10.03
N VAL A 74 -9.24 7.94 9.42
CA VAL A 74 -7.93 8.09 10.05
C VAL A 74 -7.32 9.40 9.54
N TYR A 75 -6.95 10.27 10.47
CA TYR A 75 -6.19 11.46 10.19
C TYR A 75 -4.71 11.19 10.44
N LEU A 76 -3.90 11.51 9.44
CA LEU A 76 -2.44 11.57 9.54
C LEU A 76 -2.02 12.95 9.03
N GLY A 77 -1.28 13.67 9.84
CA GLY A 77 -0.92 15.05 9.60
C GLY A 77 0.50 15.36 10.04
N VAL A 78 0.78 16.65 10.01
CA VAL A 78 2.09 17.24 10.27
C VAL A 78 1.90 18.50 11.10
N ASP A 79 2.93 18.91 11.83
CA ASP A 79 2.87 20.18 12.54
C ASP A 79 2.76 21.33 11.53
N HIS A 80 1.64 22.05 11.59
CA HIS A 80 1.33 23.19 10.75
C HIS A 80 1.21 24.50 11.55
N THR A 81 1.60 24.47 12.83
CA THR A 81 1.46 25.58 13.77
C THR A 81 2.80 26.21 14.11
N THR A 82 3.87 25.42 14.23
CA THR A 82 5.20 25.94 14.54
C THR A 82 5.83 26.59 13.31
N LEU A 83 6.23 27.85 13.47
CA LEU A 83 7.01 28.59 12.47
C LEU A 83 8.49 28.22 12.60
N ASN A 84 9.09 27.73 11.51
CA ASN A 84 10.50 27.36 11.43
C ASN A 84 10.98 26.47 12.60
N PRO A 85 10.37 25.28 12.79
CA PRO A 85 10.75 24.38 13.87
C PRO A 85 12.23 24.01 13.74
N SER A 86 12.95 23.96 14.86
CA SER A 86 14.37 23.63 14.89
C SER A 86 14.56 22.12 14.87
N GLY A 87 15.33 21.61 13.91
CA GLY A 87 15.70 20.19 13.84
C GLY A 87 14.79 19.33 12.97
N GLY A 88 13.73 19.90 12.40
CA GLY A 88 12.79 19.23 11.51
C GLY A 88 11.36 19.63 11.83
N ARG A 89 10.44 19.42 10.90
CA ARG A 89 9.00 19.55 11.18
C ARG A 89 8.46 18.21 11.66
N GLU A 90 7.66 18.22 12.73
CA GLU A 90 7.06 17.01 13.28
C GLU A 90 6.07 16.39 12.28
N SER A 91 6.16 15.08 12.12
CA SER A 91 5.36 14.28 11.21
C SER A 91 5.27 12.84 11.72
N VAL A 92 4.55 12.00 11.00
CA VAL A 92 4.42 10.57 11.28
C VAL A 92 4.79 9.73 10.07
N ARG A 93 5.41 8.59 10.35
CA ARG A 93 5.70 7.53 9.37
C ARG A 93 5.25 6.21 9.98
N LEU A 94 4.37 5.53 9.28
CA LEU A 94 3.74 4.31 9.76
C LEU A 94 4.05 3.16 8.83
N THR A 95 4.43 2.01 9.40
CA THR A 95 4.67 0.76 8.68
C THR A 95 3.72 -0.31 9.20
N SER A 96 3.02 -0.99 8.30
CA SER A 96 2.10 -2.08 8.69
C SER A 96 2.85 -3.18 9.42
N ASN A 97 2.30 -3.68 10.52
CA ASN A 97 2.87 -4.80 11.27
C ASN A 97 2.86 -6.10 10.47
N GLN A 98 1.95 -6.21 9.50
CA GLN A 98 1.81 -7.36 8.62
C GLN A 98 2.49 -7.14 7.27
N ALA A 99 3.31 -8.11 6.87
CA ALA A 99 3.88 -8.21 5.54
C ALA A 99 3.04 -9.11 4.63
N TRP A 100 2.94 -8.76 3.35
CA TRP A 100 2.09 -9.44 2.38
C TRP A 100 2.88 -9.92 1.17
N GLY A 101 2.87 -11.24 0.91
CA GLY A 101 3.55 -11.88 -0.22
C GLY A 101 3.09 -11.35 -1.59
N GLU A 102 1.80 -11.43 -1.84
CA GLU A 102 1.15 -11.07 -3.09
C GLU A 102 -0.28 -10.61 -2.73
N GLY A 103 -0.84 -9.67 -3.49
CA GLY A 103 -2.19 -9.19 -3.20
C GLY A 103 -2.58 -7.97 -3.99
N VAL A 104 -3.84 -7.59 -3.84
CA VAL A 104 -4.38 -6.31 -4.32
C VAL A 104 -4.60 -5.43 -3.10
N PHE A 105 -3.93 -4.29 -3.09
CA PHE A 105 -4.02 -3.30 -2.02
C PHE A 105 -4.88 -2.15 -2.51
N ILE A 106 -5.93 -1.84 -1.76
CA ILE A 106 -6.85 -0.76 -2.06
C ILE A 106 -6.81 0.19 -0.87
N ALA A 107 -6.46 1.43 -1.13
CA ALA A 107 -6.57 2.52 -0.17
C ALA A 107 -7.62 3.49 -0.67
N ASP A 108 -8.65 3.71 0.14
CA ASP A 108 -9.62 4.78 -0.06
C ASP A 108 -9.14 6.00 0.76
N ILE A 109 -8.76 7.07 0.08
CA ILE A 109 -8.10 8.23 0.67
C ILE A 109 -8.87 9.48 0.29
N GLU A 110 -9.53 10.08 1.26
CA GLU A 110 -10.32 11.30 1.03
C GLU A 110 -9.44 12.53 0.78
N HIS A 111 -8.33 12.65 1.51
CA HIS A 111 -7.41 13.77 1.40
C HIS A 111 -5.96 13.31 1.51
N MET A 112 -5.07 13.91 0.71
CA MET A 112 -3.62 13.74 0.83
C MET A 112 -2.95 15.10 0.97
N PRO A 113 -1.75 15.16 1.58
CA PRO A 113 -1.00 16.41 1.70
C PRO A 113 -0.92 17.14 0.36
N GLY A 114 -1.43 18.38 0.33
CA GLY A 114 -1.50 19.17 -0.88
C GLY A 114 -0.11 19.53 -1.37
N GLY A 115 0.18 19.38 -2.67
CA GLY A 115 1.53 19.51 -3.26
C GLY A 115 2.14 20.91 -3.21
N VAL A 116 2.42 21.42 -2.01
CA VAL A 116 3.16 22.65 -1.74
C VAL A 116 4.66 22.38 -1.70
N CYS A 117 5.47 23.44 -1.82
CA CYS A 117 6.93 23.33 -1.76
C CYS A 117 7.36 22.76 -0.39
N GLY A 118 8.32 21.83 -0.41
CA GLY A 118 8.87 21.25 0.81
C GLY A 118 8.04 20.09 1.39
N ILE A 119 7.07 19.52 0.67
CA ILE A 119 6.44 18.27 1.09
C ILE A 119 6.69 17.14 0.11
N TRP A 120 6.79 15.93 0.64
CA TRP A 120 6.97 14.69 -0.09
C TRP A 120 6.12 13.58 0.56
N PRO A 121 4.79 13.58 0.35
CA PRO A 121 3.95 12.48 0.82
C PRO A 121 4.19 11.23 -0.01
N ALA A 122 4.16 10.07 0.63
CA ALA A 122 4.31 8.78 -0.03
C ALA A 122 3.41 7.71 0.60
N PHE A 123 2.70 6.98 -0.25
CA PHE A 123 2.12 5.68 0.08
C PHE A 123 2.84 4.65 -0.78
N TRP A 124 3.53 3.71 -0.14
CA TRP A 124 4.42 2.80 -0.83
C TRP A 124 4.55 1.47 -0.11
N MET A 125 5.18 0.52 -0.78
CA MET A 125 5.45 -0.79 -0.22
C MET A 125 6.91 -1.16 -0.37
N PHE A 126 7.45 -1.87 0.62
CA PHE A 126 8.81 -2.37 0.59
C PHE A 126 8.93 -3.81 1.06
N GLY A 127 9.96 -4.49 0.57
CA GLY A 127 10.29 -5.85 0.98
C GLY A 127 11.30 -5.91 2.14
N PRO A 128 11.40 -7.06 2.81
CA PRO A 128 12.36 -7.26 3.90
C PRO A 128 13.80 -7.07 3.39
N ASN A 129 14.65 -6.32 4.11
CA ASN A 129 16.00 -5.90 3.68
C ASN A 129 16.04 -4.75 2.65
N TRP A 130 15.19 -3.73 2.82
CA TRP A 130 15.36 -2.47 2.12
C TRP A 130 16.77 -1.86 2.37
N PRO A 131 17.47 -1.32 1.36
CA PRO A 131 17.02 -1.07 -0.02
C PRO A 131 17.26 -2.23 -1.02
N ASN A 132 17.78 -3.37 -0.57
CA ASN A 132 18.25 -4.45 -1.45
C ASN A 132 17.13 -5.35 -2.02
N SER A 133 15.91 -5.27 -1.48
CA SER A 133 14.79 -6.17 -1.83
C SER A 133 13.75 -5.57 -2.78
N GLY A 134 14.11 -4.50 -3.48
CA GLY A 134 13.23 -3.82 -4.42
C GLY A 134 12.23 -2.89 -3.73
N LEU A 135 11.81 -1.87 -4.47
CA LEU A 135 10.92 -0.79 -4.05
C LEU A 135 9.73 -0.75 -5.00
N VAL A 136 8.51 -0.75 -4.48
CA VAL A 136 7.33 -0.40 -5.29
C VAL A 136 6.64 0.82 -4.74
N PHE A 137 6.82 1.91 -5.47
CA PHE A 137 6.21 3.21 -5.23
C PHE A 137 4.77 3.21 -5.76
N ILE A 138 3.79 3.47 -4.90
CA ILE A 138 2.37 3.60 -5.30
C ILE A 138 1.98 5.08 -5.46
N VAL A 139 2.60 6.01 -4.73
CA VAL A 139 2.37 7.47 -4.87
C VAL A 139 3.67 8.28 -4.74
N CYS A 140 3.97 9.13 -5.74
CA CYS A 140 4.95 10.24 -5.64
C CYS A 140 4.39 11.61 -6.12
N LYS A 141 3.23 11.65 -6.81
CA LYS A 141 2.41 12.83 -7.17
C LYS A 141 1.12 12.32 -7.85
N LEU A 142 -0.05 12.91 -7.56
CA LEU A 142 -1.39 12.30 -7.72
C LEU A 142 -1.89 12.02 -9.16
N ALA A 143 -2.51 10.84 -9.35
CA ALA A 143 -3.85 10.60 -9.96
C ALA A 143 -4.16 9.09 -9.91
N ILE A 144 -5.02 8.61 -8.99
CA ILE A 144 -5.41 7.20 -8.95
C ILE A 144 -6.91 7.05 -9.22
N ARG A 145 -7.22 6.60 -10.43
CA ARG A 145 -8.27 5.62 -10.68
C ARG A 145 -7.57 4.39 -11.26
N LEU A 146 -7.43 3.33 -10.47
CA LEU A 146 -6.83 2.09 -10.95
C LEU A 146 -7.89 0.99 -10.98
N LEU A 147 -8.58 0.93 -12.12
CA LEU A 147 -8.96 -0.36 -12.67
C LEU A 147 -7.76 -0.89 -13.44
N LYS A 148 -7.43 -2.17 -13.31
CA LYS A 148 -7.24 -3.01 -14.50
C LYS A 148 -7.18 -4.49 -14.20
N ASN A 149 -7.82 -5.19 -15.14
CA ASN A 149 -7.76 -6.61 -15.35
C ASN A 149 -6.49 -6.99 -16.13
N LYS A 150 -6.10 -8.25 -15.97
CA LYS A 150 -5.23 -9.08 -16.80
C LYS A 150 -3.70 -8.98 -16.58
N ALA A 151 -3.25 -9.98 -15.82
CA ALA A 151 -2.05 -10.79 -16.02
C ALA A 151 -0.71 -10.06 -16.22
N GLU A 152 0.14 -10.09 -15.19
CA GLU A 152 1.49 -10.66 -15.31
C GLU A 152 2.16 -10.85 -13.93
N LYS A 153 2.95 -11.92 -13.84
CA LYS A 153 3.71 -12.38 -12.67
C LYS A 153 4.74 -11.34 -12.22
N SER A 154 4.86 -11.10 -10.91
CA SER A 154 6.16 -11.14 -10.22
C SER A 154 5.97 -11.22 -8.70
N ILE A 155 6.58 -12.26 -8.13
CA ILE A 155 6.86 -12.51 -6.72
C ILE A 155 7.43 -11.26 -6.06
N LEU A 156 6.99 -10.87 -4.85
CA LEU A 156 7.78 -10.21 -3.79
C LEU A 156 6.90 -9.86 -2.58
N SER A 157 7.28 -10.34 -1.39
CA SER A 157 6.67 -9.95 -0.11
C SER A 157 6.86 -8.47 0.19
N ARG A 158 5.79 -7.81 0.62
CA ARG A 158 5.65 -6.36 0.72
C ARG A 158 4.87 -5.94 1.97
N GLU A 159 5.47 -5.09 2.78
CA GLU A 159 4.80 -4.30 3.82
C GLU A 159 4.26 -3.01 3.18
N SER A 160 3.14 -2.48 3.67
CA SER A 160 2.62 -1.17 3.23
C SER A 160 3.03 -0.10 4.24
N THR A 161 3.73 0.93 3.77
CA THR A 161 4.15 2.08 4.56
C THR A 161 3.49 3.34 4.03
N LEU A 162 2.91 4.10 4.95
CA LEU A 162 2.40 5.45 4.73
C LEU A 162 3.41 6.41 5.34
N GLU A 163 4.08 7.17 4.49
CA GLU A 163 5.02 8.22 4.85
C GLU A 163 4.40 9.58 4.55
N GLN A 164 4.38 10.46 5.54
CA GLN A 164 4.32 11.90 5.28
C GLN A 164 5.71 12.47 5.50
N LEU A 165 6.44 12.66 4.41
CA LEU A 165 7.78 13.23 4.42
C LEU A 165 7.66 14.74 4.15
N ILE A 166 8.35 15.56 4.93
CA ILE A 166 8.48 17.01 4.72
C ILE A 166 9.97 17.28 4.49
N ARG A 167 10.30 18.02 3.43
CA ARG A 167 11.64 18.50 3.10
C ARG A 167 11.78 19.98 3.41
#